data_AF-A0A5C6LU01-F1
#
_entry.id   AF-A0A5C6LU01-F1
#
_cell.length_a   1.000
_cell.length_b   1.000
_cell.length_c   1.000
_cell.angle_alpha   90.00
_cell.angle_beta   90.00
_cell.angle_gamma   90.00
#
_symmetry.space_group_name_H-M   'P 1'
#
loop_
_entity.id
_entity.type
_entity.pdbx_description
1 polymer ?
#
loop_
_entity_poly.entity_id
_entity_poly.type
_entity_poly.pdbx_seq_one_letter_code
_entity_poly.pdbx_strand_id
1 'polypeptide(L)'
;MKGLIFLLILSFIGIGSIICTAWLPAVPAQKMPAFAGSEACKSCHHDIFNDTRHTAHYLSSALPDDAHIKGTFAPGKNEFVYNQWMVLVLDKKKMFSCRRLI
;
A
#
# COMPACT_ATOMS: atom_id res chain seq x y z
N MET A 1 30.76 -38.34 16.73
CA MET A 1 30.84 -37.86 15.33
C MET A 1 29.54 -37.19 14.85
N LYS A 2 28.36 -37.81 14.98
CA LYS A 2 27.07 -37.21 14.53
C LYS A 2 26.73 -35.86 15.18
N GLY A 3 26.97 -35.70 16.48
CA GLY A 3 26.75 -34.43 17.19
C GLY A 3 27.70 -33.30 16.75
N LEU A 4 28.95 -33.63 16.42
CA LEU A 4 29.93 -32.66 15.91
C LEU A 4 29.51 -32.17 14.51
N ILE A 5 29.03 -33.07 13.65
CA ILE A 5 28.51 -32.73 12.32
C ILE A 5 27.31 -31.79 12.44
N PHE A 6 26.39 -32.05 13.39
CA PHE A 6 25.21 -31.23 13.60
C PHE A 6 25.55 -29.80 14.06
N LEU A 7 26.55 -29.67 14.94
CA LEU A 7 27.04 -28.36 15.40
C LEU A 7 27.73 -27.57 14.28
N LEU A 8 28.48 -28.24 13.40
CA LEU A 8 29.10 -27.59 12.24
C LEU A 8 28.07 -27.07 11.23
N ILE A 9 26.99 -27.82 10.99
CA ILE A 9 25.90 -27.40 10.09
C ILE A 9 25.17 -26.19 10.66
N LEU A 10 24.81 -26.20 11.95
CA LEU A 10 24.17 -25.06 12.62
C LEU A 10 25.06 -23.80 12.59
N SER A 11 26.36 -23.97 12.79
CA SER A 11 27.33 -22.88 12.69
C SER A 11 27.39 -22.29 11.29
N PHE A 12 27.43 -23.12 10.25
CA PHE A 12 27.46 -22.64 8.86
C PHE A 12 26.18 -21.89 8.46
N ILE A 13 25.01 -22.36 8.90
CA ILE A 13 23.73 -21.68 8.66
C ILE A 13 23.70 -20.33 9.38
N GLY A 14 24.10 -20.28 10.65
CA GLY A 14 24.16 -19.04 11.43
C GLY A 14 25.12 -18.02 10.84
N ILE A 15 26.33 -18.44 10.45
CA ILE A 15 27.34 -17.56 9.85
C ILE A 15 26.87 -17.06 8.48
N GLY A 16 26.26 -17.92 7.66
CA GLY A 16 25.72 -17.55 6.36
C GLY A 16 24.62 -16.47 6.45
N SER A 17 23.71 -16.59 7.43
CA SER A 17 22.68 -15.57 7.67
C SER A 17 23.26 -14.23 8.12
N ILE A 18 24.29 -14.24 8.99
CA ILE A 18 24.95 -13.02 9.47
C ILE A 18 25.66 -12.31 8.32
N ILE A 19 26.42 -13.03 7.49
CA ILE A 19 27.12 -12.45 6.32
C ILE A 19 26.12 -11.82 5.35
N CYS A 20 24.99 -12.49 5.10
CA CYS A 20 23.96 -11.98 4.20
C CYS A 20 23.37 -10.65 4.69
N THR A 21 23.11 -10.50 5.99
CA THR A 21 22.50 -9.28 6.55
C THR A 21 23.50 -8.14 6.82
N ALA A 22 24.77 -8.45 7.08
CA ALA A 22 25.75 -7.45 7.49
C ALA A 22 26.47 -6.77 6.31
N TRP A 23 26.43 -7.35 5.10
CA TRP A 23 27.17 -6.87 3.93
C TRP A 23 26.29 -6.32 2.81
N LEU A 24 24.97 -6.37 2.94
CA LEU A 24 24.08 -5.63 2.06
C LEU A 24 24.10 -4.16 2.50
N PRO A 25 24.67 -3.22 1.72
CA PRO A 25 24.51 -1.81 2.01
C PRO A 25 23.01 -1.49 2.00
N ALA A 26 22.56 -0.66 2.93
CA ALA A 26 21.22 -0.12 2.87
C ALA A 26 21.03 0.52 1.49
N VAL A 27 20.11 -0.02 0.68
CA VAL A 27 19.81 0.57 -0.62
C VAL A 27 19.33 1.98 -0.34
N PRO A 28 20.08 3.04 -0.73
CA PRO A 28 19.62 4.39 -0.51
C PRO A 28 18.29 4.52 -1.25
N ALA A 29 17.30 5.15 -0.61
CA ALA A 29 16.04 5.45 -1.28
C ALA A 29 16.39 6.18 -2.58
N GLN A 30 16.20 5.50 -3.72
CA GLN A 30 16.48 6.09 -5.00
C GLN A 30 15.54 7.28 -5.12
N LYS A 31 16.10 8.48 -5.33
CA LYS A 31 15.31 9.68 -5.56
C LYS A 31 14.69 9.56 -6.94
N MET A 32 13.59 8.81 -7.00
CA MET A 32 12.79 8.66 -8.21
C MET A 32 12.35 10.06 -8.64
N PRO A 33 12.38 10.37 -9.94
CA PRO A 33 11.77 11.60 -10.43
C PRO A 33 10.32 11.65 -9.94
N ALA A 34 9.85 12.86 -9.62
CA ALA A 34 8.48 13.04 -9.15
C ALA A 34 7.51 12.42 -10.16
N PHE A 35 6.58 11.62 -9.67
CA PHE A 35 5.54 11.04 -10.50
C PHE A 35 4.68 12.17 -11.08
N ALA A 36 4.66 12.31 -12.41
CA ALA A 36 3.98 13.41 -13.09
C ALA A 36 2.45 13.31 -13.04
N GLY A 37 1.90 12.18 -12.59
CA GLY A 37 0.46 11.89 -12.62
C GLY A 37 0.01 11.36 -13.98
N SER A 38 -1.04 10.54 -13.98
CA SER A 38 -1.65 9.98 -15.20
C SER A 38 -2.19 11.06 -16.15
N GLU A 39 -2.61 12.20 -15.59
CA GLU A 39 -3.21 13.32 -16.30
C GLU A 39 -2.22 13.97 -17.28
N ALA A 40 -0.91 13.92 -16.99
CA ALA A 40 0.12 14.42 -17.89
C ALA A 40 0.15 13.67 -19.23
N CYS A 41 -0.33 12.42 -19.26
CA CYS A 41 -0.35 11.58 -20.45
C CYS A 41 -1.57 11.82 -21.35
N LYS A 42 -2.63 12.45 -20.82
CA LYS A 42 -3.95 12.54 -21.47
C LYS A 42 -3.93 13.24 -22.83
N SER A 43 -3.10 14.27 -22.99
CA SER A 43 -3.07 15.08 -24.21
C SER A 43 -2.62 14.30 -25.45
N CYS A 44 -1.72 13.33 -25.28
CA CYS A 44 -1.20 12.50 -26.36
C CYS A 44 -1.84 11.10 -26.38
N HIS A 45 -2.28 10.58 -25.23
CA HIS A 45 -2.84 9.23 -25.09
C HIS A 45 -4.27 9.29 -24.55
N HIS A 46 -5.15 9.98 -25.27
CA HIS A 46 -6.52 10.21 -24.85
C HIS A 46 -7.30 8.92 -24.56
N ASP A 47 -7.28 7.97 -25.50
CA ASP A 47 -8.10 6.76 -25.39
C ASP A 47 -7.56 5.82 -24.31
N ILE A 48 -6.24 5.61 -24.26
CA ILE A 48 -5.59 4.84 -23.18
C ILE A 48 -5.88 5.48 -21.81
N PHE A 49 -5.77 6.81 -21.72
CA PHE A 49 -6.09 7.51 -20.49
C PHE A 49 -7.52 7.24 -20.06
N ASN A 50 -8.51 7.29 -20.97
CA ASN A 50 -9.91 7.06 -20.66
C ASN A 50 -10.22 5.59 -20.35
N ASP A 51 -9.69 4.65 -21.12
CA ASP A 51 -9.93 3.21 -20.93
C ASP A 51 -9.39 2.74 -19.58
N THR A 52 -8.19 3.19 -19.20
CA THR A 52 -7.58 2.83 -17.91
C THR A 52 -8.43 3.27 -16.72
N ARG A 53 -9.27 4.31 -16.86
CA ARG A 53 -10.17 4.78 -15.80
C ARG A 53 -11.23 3.78 -15.40
N HIS A 54 -11.54 2.85 -16.29
CA HIS A 54 -12.54 1.81 -16.10
C HIS A 54 -11.92 0.46 -15.70
N THR A 55 -10.60 0.40 -15.52
CA THR A 55 -9.90 -0.83 -15.13
C THR A 55 -9.80 -0.98 -13.62
N ALA A 56 -9.66 -2.22 -13.16
CA ALA A 56 -9.44 -2.54 -11.76
C ALA A 56 -8.18 -1.85 -11.18
N HIS A 57 -7.14 -1.65 -12.00
CA HIS A 57 -5.90 -0.97 -11.57
C HIS A 57 -6.19 0.44 -11.05
N TYR A 58 -7.00 1.19 -11.79
CA TYR A 58 -7.40 2.50 -11.32
C TYR A 58 -8.40 2.42 -10.18
N LEU A 59 -9.47 1.64 -10.33
CA LEU A 59 -10.56 1.63 -9.36
C LEU A 59 -10.11 1.18 -7.96
N SER A 60 -9.07 0.34 -7.87
CA SER A 60 -8.48 -0.08 -6.60
C SER A 60 -7.57 0.97 -5.94
N SER A 61 -7.12 1.99 -6.68
CA SER A 61 -6.20 3.04 -6.20
C SER A 61 -6.80 4.44 -6.22
N ALA A 62 -7.99 4.60 -6.81
CA ALA A 62 -8.74 5.83 -6.82
C ALA A 62 -9.08 6.29 -5.40
N LEU A 63 -9.24 7.60 -5.23
CA LEU A 63 -9.80 8.12 -4.00
C LEU A 63 -11.23 7.58 -3.83
N PRO A 64 -11.59 7.11 -2.63
CA PRO A 64 -12.91 6.57 -2.40
C PRO A 64 -13.95 7.69 -2.42
N ASP A 65 -15.12 7.40 -2.97
CA ASP A 65 -16.24 8.35 -3.06
C ASP A 65 -17.55 7.73 -2.52
N ASP A 66 -18.54 8.59 -2.33
CA ASP A 66 -19.84 8.20 -1.79
C ASP A 66 -20.64 7.25 -2.69
N ALA A 67 -20.33 7.19 -4.00
CA ALA A 67 -21.05 6.36 -4.96
C ALA A 67 -20.54 4.91 -4.96
N HIS A 68 -19.26 4.72 -4.61
CA HIS A 68 -18.60 3.41 -4.69
C HIS A 68 -18.30 2.79 -3.31
N ILE A 69 -18.35 3.55 -2.21
CA ILE A 69 -18.32 2.98 -0.86
C ILE A 69 -19.67 2.30 -0.56
N LYS A 70 -19.63 1.00 -0.29
CA LYS A 70 -20.80 0.26 0.18
C LYS A 70 -21.14 0.64 1.62
N GLY A 71 -22.43 0.75 1.92
CA GLY A 71 -22.94 1.09 3.25
C GLY A 71 -23.66 2.43 3.24
N THR A 72 -23.79 3.04 4.42
CA THR A 72 -24.36 4.38 4.55
C THR A 72 -23.63 5.14 5.63
N PHE A 73 -23.49 6.44 5.44
CA PHE A 73 -22.92 7.36 6.42
C PHE A 73 -23.99 7.98 7.33
N ALA A 74 -25.25 7.54 7.23
CA ALA A 74 -26.32 8.02 8.09
C ALA A 74 -26.12 7.53 9.53
N PRO A 75 -26.26 8.39 10.55
CA PRO A 75 -26.14 7.99 11.95
C PRO A 75 -27.02 6.79 12.30
N GLY A 76 -26.46 5.81 13.01
CA GLY A 76 -27.16 4.59 13.40
C GLY A 76 -27.35 3.56 12.29
N LYS A 77 -26.89 3.85 11.06
CA LYS A 77 -26.82 2.88 9.95
C LYS A 77 -25.40 2.73 9.39
N ASN A 78 -24.44 3.44 9.98
CA ASN A 78 -23.03 3.49 9.58
C ASN A 78 -22.13 2.59 10.45
N GLU A 79 -22.72 1.68 11.23
CA GLU A 79 -22.00 0.84 12.19
C GLU A 79 -21.98 -0.62 11.76
N PHE A 80 -20.86 -1.28 11.99
CA PHE A 80 -20.70 -2.72 11.85
C PHE A 80 -20.05 -3.28 13.12
N VAL A 81 -20.81 -4.07 13.88
CA VAL A 81 -20.32 -4.71 15.10
C VAL A 81 -19.42 -5.89 14.71
N TYR A 82 -18.12 -5.75 14.90
CA TYR A 82 -17.16 -6.81 14.59
C TYR A 82 -17.11 -7.87 15.69
N ASN A 83 -17.15 -7.43 16.96
CA ASN A 83 -17.30 -8.29 18.14
C ASN A 83 -17.81 -7.48 19.35
N GLN A 84 -17.95 -8.13 20.51
CA GLN A 84 -18.46 -7.50 21.74
C GLN A 84 -17.61 -6.33 22.28
N TRP A 85 -16.40 -6.12 21.75
CA TRP A 85 -15.47 -5.07 22.16
C TRP A 85 -15.17 -4.06 21.05
N MET A 86 -15.68 -4.27 19.83
CA MET A 86 -15.28 -3.51 18.65
C MET A 86 -16.44 -3.28 17.68
N VAL A 87 -16.68 -2.00 17.40
CA VAL A 87 -17.62 -1.53 16.38
C VAL A 87 -16.84 -0.70 15.36
N LEU A 88 -17.02 -1.01 14.08
CA LEU A 88 -16.49 -0.22 12.98
C LEU A 88 -17.54 0.82 12.58
N VAL A 89 -17.15 2.09 12.53
CA VAL A 89 -18.06 3.19 12.18
C VAL A 89 -17.58 3.83 10.87
N LEU A 90 -18.45 3.88 9.86
CA LEU A 90 -18.21 4.61 8.63
C LEU A 90 -18.40 6.11 8.90
N ASP A 91 -17.35 6.88 8.66
CA ASP A 91 -17.37 8.33 8.79
C ASP A 91 -16.93 9.02 7.49
N LYS A 92 -17.57 10.14 7.16
CA LYS A 92 -17.17 10.95 6.02
C LYS A 92 -16.01 11.85 6.44
N LYS A 93 -14.83 11.57 5.89
CA LYS A 93 -13.71 12.47 6.03
C LYS A 93 -14.05 13.81 5.36
N LYS A 94 -14.07 14.90 6.14
CA LYS A 94 -14.05 16.25 5.56
C LYS A 94 -12.77 16.36 4.74
N MET A 95 -12.91 16.67 3.45
CA MET A 95 -11.77 16.93 2.58
C MET A 95 -11.01 18.13 3.14
N PHE A 96 -9.96 17.88 3.93
CA PHE A 96 -8.94 18.90 4.14
C PHE A 96 -8.34 19.12 2.76
N SER A 97 -8.56 20.31 2.20
CA SER A 97 -7.79 20.78 1.07
C SER A 97 -6.32 20.58 1.43
N CYS A 98 -5.70 19.55 0.85
CA CYS A 98 -4.27 19.44 0.84
C CYS A 98 -3.81 20.64 0.01
N ARG A 99 -3.62 21.77 0.70
CA ARG A 99 -3.02 22.96 0.12
C ARG A 99 -1.71 22.46 -0.45
N ARG A 100 -1.61 22.50 -1.77
CA ARG A 100 -0.42 22.11 -2.52
C ARG A 100 0.74 22.93 -1.95
N LEU A 101 1.52 22.33 -1.07
CA LEU A 101 2.82 22.86 -0.67
C LEU A 101 3.75 22.55 -1.84
N ILE A 102 3.65 23.39 -2.85
CA ILE A 102 4.74 23.70 -3.77
C ILE A 102 5.34 25.01 -3.33
#